data_AF-A0A2N2EHP8-F1
#
_entry.id   AF-A0A2N2EHP8-F1
#
_cell.length_a   1.000
_cell.length_b   1.000
_cell.length_c   1.000
_cell.angle_alpha   90.00
_cell.angle_beta   90.00
_cell.angle_gamma   90.00
#
_symmetry.space_group_name_H-M   'P 1'
#
loop_
_entity.id
_entity.type
_entity.pdbx_description
1 polymer ?
#
loop_
_entity_poly.entity_id
_entity_poly.type
_entity_poly.pdbx_seq_one_letter_code
_entity_poly.pdbx_strand_id
1 'polypeptide(L)'
;MSLSENAGEVAREVCGLVSKEFGDWCKAVTEKIIDFPCKPEINFDRHGMVKEVKVTCEINSDVITEGIEKVIEWFKNKVTTVHGNQITREMIEGIYKDKGIDVSTRNLRVKLTEQVIDTESRFRAINDYAARNGYAAGFPNFHQANYGDGVVFGTILLKNEFVEKRDVTAAELGNPPDFSSRYRAVNDYAIMNGFATGFPNFHQADYGNGLVYGVILLKHEALEWKDVLVTELNNPPDIPSRFRAVNDYARINGFATGFPNFHQANHGNGIVYGIYLLKNNAVEIRAVNIATLFPPQIDIDVIDRPIVIPPAVPWSHNTIKPW
;
A
#
# COMPACT_ATOMS: atom_id res chain seq x y z
N MET A 1 15.13 39.19 17.01
CA MET A 1 14.07 38.17 16.83
C MET A 1 14.05 37.80 15.37
N SER A 2 14.40 36.56 15.05
CA SER A 2 14.56 36.06 13.68
C SER A 2 13.48 35.04 13.36
N LEU A 3 13.17 34.89 12.06
CA LEU A 3 12.14 33.97 11.52
C LEU A 3 12.34 32.48 11.86
N SER A 4 13.42 32.13 12.57
CA SER A 4 13.76 30.78 13.03
C SER A 4 12.90 30.27 14.19
N GLU A 5 12.37 31.16 15.04
CA GLU A 5 11.70 30.75 16.29
C GLU A 5 10.27 30.23 16.07
N ASN A 6 9.56 30.67 15.01
CA ASN A 6 8.17 30.27 14.76
C ASN A 6 8.00 28.85 14.18
N ALA A 7 8.98 28.31 13.45
CA ALA A 7 8.82 27.02 12.76
C ALA A 7 8.66 25.84 13.74
N GLY A 8 9.42 25.85 14.83
CA GLY A 8 9.37 24.82 15.87
C GLY A 8 8.13 24.90 16.78
N GLU A 9 7.33 25.97 16.69
CA GLU A 9 6.08 26.15 17.43
C GLU A 9 4.88 25.67 16.62
N VAL A 10 4.80 26.06 15.35
CA VAL A 10 3.79 25.54 14.39
C VAL A 10 3.89 24.01 14.25
N ALA A 11 5.11 23.45 14.21
CA ALA A 11 5.30 22.00 14.19
C ALA A 11 4.76 21.30 15.45
N ARG A 12 4.85 21.94 16.63
CA ARG A 12 4.30 21.41 17.90
C ARG A 12 2.77 21.39 17.89
N GLU A 13 2.12 22.44 17.38
CA GLU A 13 0.66 22.47 17.24
C GLU A 13 0.14 21.41 16.26
N VAL A 14 0.75 21.31 15.07
CA VAL A 14 0.31 20.34 14.04
C VAL A 14 0.49 18.89 14.50
N CYS A 15 1.57 18.56 15.23
CA CYS A 15 1.79 17.21 15.74
C CYS A 15 0.86 16.81 16.89
N GLY A 16 0.19 17.76 17.55
CA GLY A 16 -0.77 17.48 18.63
C GLY A 16 -2.15 17.04 18.17
N LEU A 17 -2.44 17.11 16.86
CA LEU A 17 -3.78 16.90 16.29
C LEU A 17 -4.01 15.51 15.66
N VAL A 18 -2.98 14.67 15.61
CA VAL A 18 -3.02 13.32 15.03
C VAL A 18 -2.90 12.28 16.16
N SER A 19 -3.29 11.02 15.91
CA SER A 19 -3.36 9.96 16.92
C SER A 19 -2.07 9.86 17.75
N LYS A 20 -2.23 9.52 19.05
CA LYS A 20 -1.17 9.56 20.06
C LYS A 20 0.13 8.87 19.62
N GLU A 21 0.03 7.73 18.94
CA GLU A 21 1.18 6.96 18.44
C GLU A 21 1.97 7.69 17.35
N PHE A 22 1.30 8.48 16.50
CA PHE A 22 1.96 9.35 15.51
C PHE A 22 2.55 10.61 16.15
N GLY A 23 1.87 11.18 17.16
CA GLY A 23 2.40 12.28 17.96
C GLY A 23 3.68 11.91 18.71
N ASP A 24 3.71 10.74 19.35
CA ASP A 24 4.88 10.21 20.06
C ASP A 24 6.04 9.89 19.07
N TRP A 25 5.72 9.41 17.86
CA TRP A 25 6.72 9.21 16.78
C TRP A 25 7.30 10.53 16.27
N CYS A 26 6.46 11.50 15.88
CA CYS A 26 6.91 12.82 15.44
C CYS A 26 7.74 13.53 16.51
N LYS A 27 7.35 13.42 17.79
CA LYS A 27 8.11 13.98 18.90
C LYS A 27 9.49 13.33 19.04
N ALA A 28 9.57 12.00 19.01
CA ALA A 28 10.84 11.27 19.08
C ALA A 28 11.77 11.52 17.88
N VAL A 29 11.20 11.82 16.71
CA VAL A 29 11.94 12.24 15.50
C VAL A 29 12.45 13.69 15.65
N THR A 30 11.59 14.61 16.10
CA THR A 30 11.93 16.04 16.23
C THR A 30 12.93 16.31 17.36
N GLU A 31 12.86 15.57 18.47
CA GLU A 31 13.78 15.70 19.61
C GLU A 31 15.17 15.07 19.36
N LYS A 32 15.37 14.32 18.26
CA LYS A 32 16.63 13.60 17.97
C LYS A 32 17.31 14.00 16.65
N ILE A 33 16.65 14.76 15.77
CA ILE A 33 17.28 15.34 14.58
C ILE A 33 17.76 16.77 14.91
N ILE A 34 19.01 16.88 15.34
CA ILE A 34 19.66 18.19 15.57
C ILE A 34 20.84 18.46 14.61
N ASP A 35 21.51 17.42 14.08
CA ASP A 35 22.74 17.59 13.27
C ASP A 35 22.64 17.15 11.78
N PHE A 36 21.45 16.87 11.25
CA PHE A 36 21.25 16.63 9.81
C PHE A 36 20.09 17.46 9.27
N PRO A 37 20.25 18.19 8.15
CA PRO A 37 19.20 19.03 7.56
C PRO A 37 18.17 18.20 6.77
N CYS A 38 17.60 17.16 7.40
CA CYS A 38 16.49 16.42 6.82
C CYS A 38 15.21 17.29 6.84
N LYS A 39 14.60 17.50 5.67
CA LYS A 39 13.33 18.22 5.53
C LYS A 39 12.19 17.24 5.24
N PRO A 40 11.25 17.04 6.17
CA PRO A 40 10.02 16.32 5.90
C PRO A 40 9.04 17.23 5.15
N GLU A 41 8.47 16.71 4.07
CA GLU A 41 7.32 17.26 3.36
C GLU A 41 6.16 16.25 3.52
N ILE A 42 5.03 16.68 4.08
CA ILE A 42 3.84 15.84 4.25
C ILE A 42 2.77 16.37 3.30
N ASN A 43 2.39 15.55 2.32
CA ASN A 43 1.33 15.85 1.37
C ASN A 43 0.04 15.14 1.79
N PHE A 44 -1.07 15.87 1.79
CA PHE A 44 -2.40 15.36 2.10
C PHE A 44 -3.23 15.16 0.82
N ASP A 45 -4.21 14.27 0.86
CA ASP A 45 -5.18 14.08 -0.20
C ASP A 45 -6.36 15.07 -0.09
N ARG A 46 -7.31 14.99 -1.03
CA ARG A 46 -8.49 15.89 -1.06
C ARG A 46 -9.47 15.67 0.11
N HIS A 47 -9.28 14.64 0.92
CA HIS A 47 -10.10 14.32 2.09
C HIS A 47 -9.33 14.59 3.41
N GLY A 48 -8.12 15.16 3.34
CA GLY A 48 -7.28 15.45 4.50
C GLY A 48 -6.49 14.26 5.04
N MET A 49 -6.47 13.13 4.33
CA MET A 49 -5.67 11.95 4.70
C MET A 49 -4.22 12.14 4.25
N VAL A 50 -3.25 11.62 4.99
CA VAL A 50 -1.84 11.63 4.55
C VAL A 50 -1.72 10.79 3.27
N LYS A 51 -1.21 11.42 2.21
CA LYS A 51 -1.04 10.83 0.87
C LYS A 51 0.40 10.39 0.63
N GLU A 52 1.36 11.16 1.13
CA GLU A 52 2.79 10.95 0.92
C GLU A 52 3.57 11.67 2.04
N VAL A 53 4.52 10.96 2.65
CA VAL A 53 5.54 11.56 3.54
C VAL A 53 6.87 11.45 2.83
N LYS A 54 7.45 12.59 2.46
CA LYS A 54 8.72 12.67 1.73
C LYS A 54 9.79 13.26 2.64
N VAL A 55 10.75 12.44 3.04
CA VAL A 55 11.89 12.89 3.85
C VAL A 55 13.08 13.13 2.94
N THR A 56 13.48 14.39 2.77
CA THR A 56 14.69 14.74 2.01
C THR A 56 15.85 14.92 2.99
N CYS A 57 16.80 13.98 3.01
CA CYS A 57 18.05 14.11 3.77
C CYS A 57 19.24 14.39 2.82
N GLU A 58 20.35 14.86 3.38
CA GLU A 58 21.64 15.04 2.69
C GLU A 58 22.64 14.03 3.27
N ILE A 59 23.11 13.07 2.44
CA ILE A 59 23.95 11.93 2.87
C ILE A 59 25.08 11.66 1.87
N ASN A 60 26.24 11.26 2.42
CA ASN A 60 27.57 11.32 1.84
C ASN A 60 28.07 10.03 1.13
N SER A 61 29.04 10.12 0.19
CA SER A 61 29.15 9.14 -0.91
C SER A 61 30.19 8.00 -0.87
N ASP A 62 31.23 8.04 -0.05
CA ASP A 62 32.46 7.32 -0.44
C ASP A 62 32.49 5.81 -0.13
N VAL A 63 31.39 5.23 0.36
CA VAL A 63 31.22 3.76 0.57
C VAL A 63 29.82 3.30 0.09
N ILE A 64 29.34 3.86 -1.01
CA ILE A 64 27.94 3.71 -1.44
C ILE A 64 27.51 2.26 -1.75
N THR A 65 28.29 1.43 -2.44
CA THR A 65 27.73 0.15 -2.95
C THR A 65 27.46 -0.85 -1.83
N GLU A 66 28.47 -1.22 -1.03
CA GLU A 66 28.30 -2.18 0.08
C GLU A 66 27.48 -1.59 1.24
N GLY A 67 27.55 -0.26 1.42
CA GLY A 67 26.79 0.47 2.45
C GLY A 67 25.31 0.58 2.11
N ILE A 68 24.94 0.93 0.87
CA ILE A 68 23.54 0.97 0.44
C ILE A 68 22.97 -0.45 0.37
N GLU A 69 23.71 -1.46 -0.11
CA GLU A 69 23.21 -2.84 -0.06
C GLU A 69 22.91 -3.28 1.37
N LYS A 70 23.77 -2.96 2.34
CA LYS A 70 23.54 -3.27 3.76
C LYS A 70 22.47 -2.42 4.42
N VAL A 71 22.31 -1.15 4.05
CA VAL A 71 21.20 -0.30 4.54
C VAL A 71 19.88 -0.73 3.92
N ILE A 72 19.85 -1.13 2.65
CA ILE A 72 18.66 -1.69 1.98
C ILE A 72 18.34 -3.09 2.53
N GLU A 73 19.33 -3.95 2.76
CA GLU A 73 19.14 -5.26 3.39
C GLU A 73 18.68 -5.10 4.85
N TRP A 74 19.25 -4.14 5.58
CA TRP A 74 18.79 -3.77 6.92
C TRP A 74 17.35 -3.23 6.89
N PHE A 75 16.99 -2.33 5.97
CA PHE A 75 15.62 -1.85 5.80
C PHE A 75 14.67 -2.98 5.38
N LYS A 76 15.06 -3.86 4.45
CA LYS A 76 14.27 -5.04 4.06
C LYS A 76 14.02 -5.98 5.25
N ASN A 77 15.02 -6.19 6.10
CA ASN A 77 14.94 -7.06 7.28
C ASN A 77 14.34 -6.37 8.52
N LYS A 78 14.28 -5.03 8.56
CA LYS A 78 13.70 -4.26 9.67
C LYS A 78 12.30 -3.75 9.40
N VAL A 79 11.94 -3.37 8.18
CA VAL A 79 10.56 -2.98 7.81
C VAL A 79 9.61 -4.17 7.87
N THR A 80 10.10 -5.40 7.63
CA THR A 80 9.38 -6.63 7.99
C THR A 80 9.14 -6.81 9.49
N THR A 81 9.85 -6.06 10.34
CA THR A 81 9.96 -6.31 11.78
C THR A 81 9.89 -5.01 12.62
N VAL A 82 9.00 -4.07 12.25
CA VAL A 82 8.63 -2.92 13.11
C VAL A 82 7.24 -3.07 13.71
N HIS A 83 7.14 -3.92 14.73
CA HIS A 83 6.61 -3.43 16.01
C HIS A 83 7.69 -3.60 17.06
N GLY A 84 8.24 -2.49 17.53
CA GLY A 84 9.09 -2.41 18.72
C GLY A 84 10.45 -3.14 18.66
N ASN A 85 11.51 -2.43 18.21
CA ASN A 85 12.79 -2.35 18.92
C ASN A 85 13.77 -1.41 18.19
N GLN A 86 14.28 -0.40 18.89
CA GLN A 86 15.19 0.63 18.36
C GLN A 86 16.61 0.06 18.11
N ILE A 87 17.32 0.65 17.14
CA ILE A 87 18.78 0.59 17.07
C ILE A 87 19.31 1.98 17.43
N THR A 88 20.36 2.04 18.25
CA THR A 88 20.95 3.32 18.68
C THR A 88 22.04 3.79 17.72
N ARG A 89 22.23 5.11 17.70
CA ARG A 89 23.25 5.84 16.94
C ARG A 89 24.66 5.25 17.15
N GLU A 90 24.99 4.86 18.38
CA GLU A 90 26.30 4.31 18.77
C GLU A 90 26.62 2.98 18.08
N MET A 91 25.62 2.12 17.83
CA MET A 91 25.83 0.85 17.12
C MET A 91 26.19 1.07 15.65
N ILE A 92 25.64 2.12 15.04
CA ILE A 92 25.89 2.48 13.64
C ILE A 92 27.27 3.17 13.54
N GLU A 93 27.53 4.14 14.40
CA GLU A 93 28.82 4.87 14.44
C GLU A 93 30.01 3.94 14.74
N GLY A 94 29.83 2.91 15.59
CA GLY A 94 30.87 1.90 15.85
C GLY A 94 31.28 1.10 14.61
N ILE A 95 30.31 0.67 13.79
CA ILE A 95 30.55 -0.13 12.57
C ILE A 95 31.34 0.65 11.51
N TYR A 96 31.11 1.95 11.38
CA TYR A 96 31.86 2.79 10.44
C TYR A 96 33.26 3.16 10.94
N LYS A 97 33.42 3.35 12.26
CA LYS A 97 34.70 3.73 12.88
C LYS A 97 35.75 2.62 12.82
N ASP A 98 35.36 1.37 13.05
CA ASP A 98 36.25 0.20 12.95
C ASP A 98 36.77 -0.06 11.52
N LYS A 99 36.15 0.55 10.50
CA LYS A 99 36.56 0.44 9.09
C LYS A 99 37.31 1.66 8.55
N GLY A 100 37.57 2.68 9.38
CA GLY A 100 38.35 3.86 8.99
C GLY A 100 37.67 4.75 7.94
N ILE A 101 36.34 4.76 7.90
CA ILE A 101 35.55 5.47 6.88
C ILE A 101 35.27 6.91 7.33
N ASP A 102 35.73 7.89 6.55
CA ASP A 102 35.33 9.30 6.66
C ASP A 102 34.10 9.57 5.77
N VAL A 103 33.26 10.55 6.15
CA VAL A 103 31.88 10.74 5.64
C VAL A 103 31.68 12.10 4.97
N SER A 104 32.55 12.46 4.01
CA SER A 104 32.54 13.71 3.20
C SER A 104 32.96 13.47 1.72
N THR A 105 32.44 14.08 0.63
CA THR A 105 31.34 15.08 0.44
C THR A 105 30.40 14.79 -0.77
N ARG A 106 29.10 14.47 -0.57
CA ARG A 106 28.01 14.41 -1.59
C ARG A 106 26.60 14.29 -0.97
N ASN A 107 25.54 14.35 -1.81
CA ASN A 107 24.11 14.32 -1.41
C ASN A 107 23.30 13.21 -2.13
N LEU A 108 22.90 12.15 -1.43
CA LEU A 108 21.88 11.19 -1.87
C LEU A 108 20.46 11.63 -1.45
N ARG A 109 19.48 11.54 -2.36
CA ARG A 109 18.06 11.53 -1.99
C ARG A 109 17.48 10.12 -2.10
N VAL A 110 17.09 9.56 -0.96
CA VAL A 110 16.29 8.34 -0.91
C VAL A 110 14.84 8.75 -0.73
N LYS A 111 13.98 8.47 -1.71
CA LYS A 111 12.54 8.65 -1.56
C LYS A 111 11.92 7.31 -1.19
N LEU A 112 11.43 7.21 0.05
CA LEU A 112 10.54 6.15 0.47
C LEU A 112 9.10 6.62 0.24
N THR A 113 8.39 5.98 -0.68
CA THR A 113 6.98 6.27 -0.92
C THR A 113 6.14 5.25 -0.15
N GLU A 114 5.43 5.67 0.90
CA GLU A 114 4.45 4.81 1.55
C GLU A 114 3.30 4.55 0.58
N GLN A 115 3.07 3.28 0.24
CA GLN A 115 2.03 2.89 -0.69
C GLN A 115 0.67 2.88 0.03
N VAL A 116 -0.23 3.78 -0.35
CA VAL A 116 -1.62 3.75 0.12
C VAL A 116 -2.28 2.48 -0.40
N ILE A 117 -2.50 1.50 0.48
CA ILE A 117 -3.17 0.23 0.14
C ILE A 117 -4.68 0.45 0.16
N ASP A 118 -5.19 1.03 -0.92
CA ASP A 118 -6.63 1.07 -1.17
C ASP A 118 -7.20 -0.33 -1.51
N THR A 119 -8.53 -0.41 -1.56
CA THR A 119 -9.24 -1.68 -1.81
C THR A 119 -8.88 -2.28 -3.18
N GLU A 120 -8.84 -1.48 -4.25
CA GLU A 120 -8.51 -1.95 -5.60
C GLU A 120 -7.05 -2.36 -5.71
N SER A 121 -6.14 -1.61 -5.07
CA SER A 121 -4.71 -1.94 -5.02
C SER A 121 -4.46 -3.30 -4.35
N ARG A 122 -5.27 -3.68 -3.35
CA ARG A 122 -5.24 -5.02 -2.76
C ARG A 122 -5.77 -6.12 -3.69
N PHE A 123 -6.74 -5.83 -4.56
CA PHE A 123 -7.15 -6.76 -5.61
C PHE A 123 -6.04 -6.97 -6.64
N ARG A 124 -5.49 -5.87 -7.20
CA ARG A 124 -4.39 -5.92 -8.18
C ARG A 124 -3.19 -6.72 -7.66
N ALA A 125 -2.65 -6.35 -6.50
CA ALA A 125 -1.46 -6.98 -5.94
C ALA A 125 -1.65 -8.49 -5.65
N ILE A 126 -2.85 -8.91 -5.22
CA ILE A 126 -3.16 -10.32 -4.99
C ILE A 126 -3.36 -11.07 -6.32
N ASN A 127 -3.98 -10.45 -7.32
CA ASN A 127 -4.11 -11.02 -8.65
C ASN A 127 -2.72 -11.24 -9.31
N ASP A 128 -1.83 -10.26 -9.20
CA ASP A 128 -0.42 -10.36 -9.66
C ASP A 128 0.38 -11.41 -8.88
N TYR A 129 0.14 -11.55 -7.58
CA TYR A 129 0.71 -12.64 -6.78
C TYR A 129 0.19 -14.01 -7.26
N ALA A 130 -1.11 -14.14 -7.49
CA ALA A 130 -1.73 -15.38 -7.97
C ALA A 130 -1.17 -15.82 -9.33
N ALA A 131 -1.09 -14.89 -10.29
CA ALA A 131 -0.53 -15.14 -11.61
C ALA A 131 0.94 -15.59 -11.53
N ARG A 132 1.78 -14.91 -10.71
CA ARG A 132 3.19 -15.30 -10.48
C ARG A 132 3.35 -16.66 -9.79
N ASN A 133 2.32 -17.18 -9.13
CA ASN A 133 2.32 -18.48 -8.45
C ASN A 133 1.59 -19.58 -9.25
N GLY A 134 1.23 -19.35 -10.51
CA GLY A 134 0.60 -20.36 -11.38
C GLY A 134 -0.91 -20.53 -11.20
N TYR A 135 -1.58 -19.64 -10.48
CA TYR A 135 -3.04 -19.61 -10.33
C TYR A 135 -3.65 -18.70 -11.39
N ALA A 136 -4.93 -18.92 -11.73
CA ALA A 136 -5.56 -18.13 -12.77
C ALA A 136 -5.73 -16.67 -12.35
N ALA A 137 -6.19 -16.46 -11.12
CA ALA A 137 -6.45 -15.16 -10.52
C ALA A 137 -6.50 -15.28 -9.00
N GLY A 138 -6.63 -14.17 -8.29
CA GLY A 138 -6.81 -14.17 -6.84
C GLY A 138 -7.52 -12.91 -6.35
N PHE A 139 -8.03 -12.96 -5.11
CA PHE A 139 -8.67 -11.82 -4.46
C PHE A 139 -8.49 -11.84 -2.93
N PRO A 140 -8.56 -10.68 -2.25
CA PRO A 140 -8.54 -10.60 -0.80
C PRO A 140 -9.84 -11.06 -0.14
N ASN A 141 -9.75 -11.77 1.00
CA ASN A 141 -10.87 -11.91 1.92
C ASN A 141 -10.92 -10.80 3.01
N PHE A 142 -10.01 -9.83 2.93
CA PHE A 142 -9.87 -8.68 3.84
C PHE A 142 -9.61 -8.99 5.33
N HIS A 143 -9.33 -10.25 5.69
CA HIS A 143 -8.70 -10.55 6.97
C HIS A 143 -7.20 -10.20 6.91
N GLN A 144 -6.64 -9.91 8.09
CA GLN A 144 -5.21 -9.71 8.28
C GLN A 144 -4.80 -10.17 9.68
N ALA A 145 -3.54 -10.55 9.83
CA ALA A 145 -2.95 -10.92 11.11
C ALA A 145 -1.49 -10.46 11.15
N ASN A 146 -0.91 -10.39 12.34
CA ASN A 146 0.53 -10.27 12.54
C ASN A 146 0.95 -11.35 13.54
N TYR A 147 1.84 -12.25 13.12
CA TYR A 147 2.28 -13.40 13.92
C TYR A 147 3.69 -13.22 14.52
N GLY A 148 4.28 -12.02 14.38
CA GLY A 148 5.66 -11.70 14.78
C GLY A 148 6.52 -11.28 13.58
N ASP A 149 6.36 -11.97 12.45
CA ASP A 149 7.14 -11.76 11.22
C ASP A 149 6.45 -10.80 10.22
N GLY A 150 5.73 -9.80 10.76
CA GLY A 150 5.02 -8.78 9.99
C GLY A 150 3.56 -9.12 9.65
N VAL A 151 2.90 -8.18 8.98
CA VAL A 151 1.48 -8.28 8.64
C VAL A 151 1.28 -9.21 7.43
N VAL A 152 0.37 -10.16 7.58
CA VAL A 152 -0.09 -11.05 6.50
C VAL A 152 -1.54 -10.75 6.13
N PHE A 153 -1.84 -10.84 4.83
CA PHE A 153 -3.16 -10.65 4.26
C PHE A 153 -3.77 -11.99 3.84
N GLY A 154 -5.02 -12.23 4.28
CA GLY A 154 -5.82 -13.34 3.79
C GLY A 154 -6.08 -13.20 2.30
N THR A 155 -5.64 -14.22 1.56
CA THR A 155 -5.48 -14.21 0.10
C THR A 155 -6.10 -15.48 -0.46
N ILE A 156 -7.06 -15.33 -1.36
CA ILE A 156 -7.71 -16.43 -2.08
C ILE A 156 -7.06 -16.56 -3.46
N LEU A 157 -6.67 -17.77 -3.83
CA LEU A 157 -6.08 -18.12 -5.11
C LEU A 157 -7.02 -19.08 -5.85
N LEU A 158 -7.34 -18.75 -7.10
CA LEU A 158 -8.29 -19.52 -7.92
C LEU A 158 -7.55 -20.46 -8.87
N LYS A 159 -7.95 -21.73 -8.91
CA LYS A 159 -7.32 -22.72 -9.81
C LYS A 159 -7.78 -22.56 -11.26
N ASN A 160 -6.90 -22.91 -12.19
CA ASN A 160 -7.05 -22.58 -13.61
C ASN A 160 -8.27 -23.23 -14.27
N GLU A 161 -8.61 -24.45 -13.88
CA GLU A 161 -9.72 -25.22 -14.44
C GLU A 161 -11.10 -24.57 -14.20
N PHE A 162 -11.24 -23.70 -13.19
CA PHE A 162 -12.50 -23.06 -12.79
C PHE A 162 -12.68 -21.62 -13.29
N VAL A 163 -11.67 -21.04 -13.94
CA VAL A 163 -11.59 -19.61 -14.25
C VAL A 163 -11.42 -19.37 -15.74
N GLU A 164 -12.05 -18.30 -16.24
CA GLU A 164 -11.67 -17.65 -17.49
C GLU A 164 -11.27 -16.19 -17.22
N LYS A 165 -10.32 -15.67 -17.98
CA LYS A 165 -9.89 -14.26 -17.92
C LYS A 165 -10.22 -13.57 -19.22
N ARG A 166 -10.77 -12.35 -19.13
CA ARG A 166 -11.04 -11.49 -20.30
C ARG A 166 -10.65 -10.06 -19.98
N ASP A 167 -10.24 -9.32 -21.01
CA ASP A 167 -10.33 -7.87 -20.98
C ASP A 167 -11.69 -7.49 -21.60
N VAL A 168 -12.46 -6.68 -20.88
CA VAL A 168 -13.80 -6.23 -21.30
C VAL A 168 -13.82 -4.71 -21.29
N THR A 169 -14.38 -4.07 -22.32
CA THR A 169 -14.39 -2.61 -22.38
C THR A 169 -15.23 -2.03 -21.24
N ALA A 170 -14.83 -0.86 -20.73
CA ALA A 170 -15.63 -0.11 -19.77
C ALA A 170 -17.03 0.20 -20.33
N ALA A 171 -17.15 0.41 -21.65
CA ALA A 171 -18.40 0.66 -22.35
C ALA A 171 -19.35 -0.55 -22.35
N GLU A 172 -18.87 -1.77 -22.63
CA GLU A 172 -19.65 -3.01 -22.52
C GLU A 172 -20.16 -3.26 -21.10
N LEU A 173 -19.42 -2.79 -20.09
CA LEU A 173 -19.79 -2.86 -18.67
C LEU A 173 -20.66 -1.67 -18.21
N GLY A 174 -21.09 -0.77 -19.11
CA GLY A 174 -21.94 0.38 -18.78
C GLY A 174 -21.22 1.55 -18.12
N ASN A 175 -19.90 1.64 -18.27
CA ASN A 175 -19.00 2.65 -17.70
C ASN A 175 -19.14 2.82 -16.16
N PRO A 176 -18.94 1.75 -15.37
CA PRO A 176 -19.17 1.78 -13.93
C PRO A 176 -18.18 2.72 -13.22
N PRO A 177 -18.67 3.73 -12.46
CA PRO A 177 -17.83 4.80 -11.90
C PRO A 177 -17.11 4.44 -10.58
N ASP A 178 -17.48 3.35 -9.92
CA ASP A 178 -16.99 3.00 -8.57
C ASP A 178 -16.76 1.49 -8.38
N PHE A 179 -16.11 1.12 -7.28
CA PHE A 179 -15.82 -0.28 -6.93
C PHE A 179 -17.06 -1.20 -7.00
N SER A 180 -18.17 -0.77 -6.38
CA SER A 180 -19.36 -1.61 -6.22
C SER A 180 -20.18 -1.68 -7.51
N SER A 181 -20.26 -0.58 -8.27
CA SER A 181 -20.86 -0.62 -9.61
C SER A 181 -20.04 -1.46 -10.58
N ARG A 182 -18.71 -1.42 -10.52
CA ARG A 182 -17.83 -2.27 -11.35
C ARG A 182 -17.98 -3.75 -10.98
N TYR A 183 -18.09 -4.07 -9.69
CA TYR A 183 -18.33 -5.44 -9.24
C TYR A 183 -19.66 -6.01 -9.76
N ARG A 184 -20.76 -5.23 -9.66
CA ARG A 184 -22.07 -5.61 -10.21
C ARG A 184 -22.04 -5.76 -11.73
N ALA A 185 -21.51 -4.78 -12.45
CA ALA A 185 -21.44 -4.81 -13.91
C ALA A 185 -20.68 -6.02 -14.45
N VAL A 186 -19.56 -6.40 -13.81
CA VAL A 186 -18.80 -7.60 -14.19
C VAL A 186 -19.55 -8.88 -13.82
N ASN A 187 -20.27 -8.91 -12.70
CA ASN A 187 -21.14 -10.02 -12.34
C ASN A 187 -22.26 -10.23 -13.37
N ASP A 188 -22.96 -9.16 -13.75
CA ASP A 188 -24.03 -9.19 -14.75
C ASP A 188 -23.49 -9.62 -16.13
N TYR A 189 -22.34 -9.08 -16.55
CA TYR A 189 -21.64 -9.52 -17.77
C TYR A 189 -21.33 -11.02 -17.75
N ALA A 190 -20.83 -11.54 -16.63
CA ALA A 190 -20.50 -12.96 -16.51
C ALA A 190 -21.73 -13.87 -16.67
N ILE A 191 -22.84 -13.51 -16.02
CA ILE A 191 -24.12 -14.24 -16.12
C ILE A 191 -24.64 -14.21 -17.57
N MET A 192 -24.61 -13.04 -18.22
CA MET A 192 -25.01 -12.90 -19.64
C MET A 192 -24.13 -13.72 -20.60
N ASN A 193 -22.89 -14.05 -20.20
CA ASN A 193 -21.93 -14.84 -20.99
C ASN A 193 -21.90 -16.34 -20.60
N GLY A 194 -22.84 -16.82 -19.77
CA GLY A 194 -22.94 -18.24 -19.41
C GLY A 194 -21.97 -18.70 -18.30
N PHE A 195 -21.44 -17.76 -17.51
CA PHE A 195 -20.66 -18.03 -16.31
C PHE A 195 -21.53 -17.86 -15.05
N ALA A 196 -21.12 -18.46 -13.94
CA ALA A 196 -21.88 -18.38 -12.70
C ALA A 196 -21.81 -16.99 -12.03
N THR A 197 -20.67 -16.33 -12.20
CA THR A 197 -20.37 -14.96 -11.74
C THR A 197 -19.04 -14.50 -12.32
N GLY A 198 -18.69 -13.25 -12.10
CA GLY A 198 -17.35 -12.72 -12.31
C GLY A 198 -17.06 -11.55 -11.38
N PHE A 199 -15.79 -11.16 -11.32
CA PHE A 199 -15.35 -9.97 -10.60
C PHE A 199 -14.18 -9.28 -11.32
N PRO A 200 -14.04 -7.95 -11.19
CA PRO A 200 -12.89 -7.22 -11.72
C PRO A 200 -11.61 -7.57 -10.94
N ASN A 201 -10.49 -7.76 -11.66
CA ASN A 201 -9.16 -7.80 -11.04
C ASN A 201 -8.57 -6.41 -10.75
N PHE A 202 -9.29 -5.35 -11.15
CA PHE A 202 -8.95 -3.94 -11.01
C PHE A 202 -7.68 -3.46 -11.75
N HIS A 203 -7.13 -4.28 -12.66
CA HIS A 203 -6.25 -3.79 -13.71
C HIS A 203 -7.08 -3.14 -14.82
N GLN A 204 -6.49 -2.13 -15.46
CA GLN A 204 -7.10 -1.42 -16.57
C GLN A 204 -6.02 -1.07 -17.60
N ALA A 205 -6.41 -1.02 -18.88
CA ALA A 205 -5.55 -0.65 -19.99
C ALA A 205 -6.35 0.15 -21.03
N ASP A 206 -5.67 0.90 -21.88
CA ASP A 206 -6.26 1.44 -23.12
C ASP A 206 -5.34 1.07 -24.27
N TYR A 207 -5.85 0.28 -25.21
CA TYR A 207 -5.11 -0.20 -26.38
C TYR A 207 -5.40 0.64 -27.63
N GLY A 208 -5.92 1.86 -27.48
CA GLY A 208 -6.32 2.77 -28.55
C GLY A 208 -7.77 2.64 -29.00
N ASN A 209 -8.51 1.70 -28.41
CA ASN A 209 -9.95 1.49 -28.63
C ASN A 209 -10.79 1.81 -27.38
N GLY A 210 -10.20 2.49 -26.40
CA GLY A 210 -10.83 2.85 -25.13
C GLY A 210 -10.43 1.94 -23.97
N LEU A 211 -10.85 2.36 -22.78
CA LEU A 211 -10.53 1.72 -21.52
C LEU A 211 -11.12 0.29 -21.43
N VAL A 212 -10.29 -0.69 -21.15
CA VAL A 212 -10.68 -2.06 -20.79
C VAL A 212 -10.39 -2.34 -19.32
N TYR A 213 -11.19 -3.20 -18.70
CA TYR A 213 -10.99 -3.72 -17.36
C TYR A 213 -10.68 -5.22 -17.42
N GLY A 214 -9.72 -5.67 -16.62
CA GLY A 214 -9.45 -7.08 -16.44
C GLY A 214 -10.56 -7.76 -15.63
N VAL A 215 -11.18 -8.77 -16.21
CA VAL A 215 -12.34 -9.49 -15.70
C VAL A 215 -12.00 -10.96 -15.43
N ILE A 216 -12.36 -11.43 -14.24
CA ILE A 216 -12.26 -12.83 -13.82
C ILE A 216 -13.66 -13.44 -13.88
N LEU A 217 -13.85 -14.51 -14.63
CA LEU A 217 -15.12 -15.22 -14.79
C LEU A 217 -15.03 -16.60 -14.15
N LEU A 218 -16.05 -17.01 -13.39
CA LEU A 218 -16.09 -18.29 -12.67
C LEU A 218 -17.13 -19.24 -13.25
N LYS A 219 -16.73 -20.49 -13.46
CA LYS A 219 -17.61 -21.55 -13.96
C LYS A 219 -18.51 -22.11 -12.84
N HIS A 220 -19.67 -22.66 -13.21
CA HIS A 220 -20.69 -23.15 -12.27
C HIS A 220 -20.21 -24.27 -11.34
N GLU A 221 -19.22 -25.07 -11.76
CA GLU A 221 -18.66 -26.16 -10.96
C GLU A 221 -17.94 -25.63 -9.71
N ALA A 222 -17.39 -24.41 -9.77
CA ALA A 222 -16.51 -23.84 -8.75
C ALA A 222 -17.22 -23.45 -7.44
N LEU A 223 -18.52 -23.19 -7.49
CA LEU A 223 -19.19 -22.39 -6.48
C LEU A 223 -20.69 -22.67 -6.35
N GLU A 224 -21.30 -22.01 -5.37
CA GLU A 224 -22.75 -21.89 -5.16
C GLU A 224 -23.13 -20.42 -4.93
N TRP A 225 -24.35 -20.04 -5.29
CA TRP A 225 -24.89 -18.70 -5.06
C TRP A 225 -25.94 -18.74 -3.95
N LYS A 226 -26.00 -17.68 -3.13
CA LYS A 226 -27.02 -17.54 -2.07
C LYS A 226 -27.35 -16.08 -1.81
N ASP A 227 -28.62 -15.81 -1.50
CA ASP A 227 -29.02 -14.59 -0.80
C ASP A 227 -28.96 -14.82 0.72
N VAL A 228 -28.28 -13.92 1.43
CA VAL A 228 -28.09 -14.00 2.89
C VAL A 228 -28.51 -12.68 3.52
N LEU A 229 -29.25 -12.72 4.63
CA LEU A 229 -29.70 -11.49 5.30
C LEU A 229 -28.50 -10.66 5.76
N VAL A 230 -28.59 -9.34 5.60
CA VAL A 230 -27.54 -8.41 6.06
C VAL A 230 -27.29 -8.53 7.57
N THR A 231 -28.31 -8.93 8.34
CA THR A 231 -28.21 -9.25 9.76
C THR A 231 -27.46 -10.55 10.07
N GLU A 232 -27.58 -11.60 9.25
CA GLU A 232 -26.75 -12.82 9.36
C GLU A 232 -25.26 -12.52 9.14
N LEU A 233 -24.95 -11.48 8.35
CA LEU A 233 -23.60 -10.99 8.08
C LEU A 233 -23.10 -9.94 9.09
N ASN A 234 -23.83 -9.72 10.20
CA ASN A 234 -23.55 -8.70 11.22
C ASN A 234 -23.54 -7.24 10.71
N ASN A 235 -24.34 -6.94 9.67
CA ASN A 235 -24.53 -5.60 9.09
C ASN A 235 -23.21 -4.88 8.70
N PRO A 236 -22.40 -5.45 7.80
CA PRO A 236 -21.07 -4.93 7.52
C PRO A 236 -21.13 -3.55 6.81
N PRO A 237 -20.53 -2.49 7.39
CA PRO A 237 -20.76 -1.11 6.95
C PRO A 237 -19.96 -0.71 5.70
N ASP A 238 -18.85 -1.40 5.41
CA ASP A 238 -17.90 -1.07 4.34
C ASP A 238 -17.55 -2.28 3.47
N ILE A 239 -16.86 -2.04 2.35
CA ILE A 239 -16.44 -3.07 1.38
C ILE A 239 -15.55 -4.14 2.05
N PRO A 240 -14.38 -3.81 2.65
CA PRO A 240 -13.57 -4.78 3.41
C PRO A 240 -14.35 -5.60 4.45
N SER A 241 -15.23 -4.97 5.24
CA SER A 241 -16.05 -5.65 6.24
C SER A 241 -17.06 -6.61 5.62
N ARG A 242 -17.61 -6.28 4.43
CA ARG A 242 -18.51 -7.17 3.70
C ARG A 242 -17.78 -8.40 3.19
N PHE A 243 -16.57 -8.26 2.66
CA PHE A 243 -15.74 -9.41 2.27
C PHE A 243 -15.40 -10.33 3.45
N ARG A 244 -15.00 -9.75 4.60
CA ARG A 244 -14.76 -10.52 5.83
C ARG A 244 -16.00 -11.31 6.27
N ALA A 245 -17.14 -10.63 6.42
CA ALA A 245 -18.38 -11.25 6.86
C ALA A 245 -18.84 -12.39 5.94
N VAL A 246 -18.72 -12.21 4.62
CA VAL A 246 -19.07 -13.26 3.64
C VAL A 246 -18.07 -14.42 3.66
N ASN A 247 -16.78 -14.16 3.83
CA ASN A 247 -15.77 -15.20 4.02
C ASN A 247 -16.03 -16.03 5.28
N ASP A 248 -16.33 -15.37 6.41
CA ASP A 248 -16.62 -16.05 7.68
C ASP A 248 -17.92 -16.88 7.57
N TYR A 249 -18.96 -16.32 6.96
CA TYR A 249 -20.20 -17.05 6.66
C TYR A 249 -19.93 -18.31 5.82
N ALA A 250 -19.15 -18.18 4.74
CA ALA A 250 -18.80 -19.29 3.86
C ALA A 250 -18.09 -20.42 4.62
N ARG A 251 -17.11 -20.07 5.46
CA ARG A 251 -16.35 -21.04 6.28
C ARG A 251 -17.22 -21.76 7.31
N ILE A 252 -18.14 -21.05 7.97
CA ILE A 252 -19.11 -21.66 8.91
C ILE A 252 -20.03 -22.65 8.19
N ASN A 253 -20.35 -22.39 6.92
CA ASN A 253 -21.22 -23.23 6.09
C ASN A 253 -20.45 -24.31 5.28
N GLY A 254 -19.17 -24.59 5.59
CA GLY A 254 -18.40 -25.70 5.00
C GLY A 254 -17.73 -25.41 3.65
N PHE A 255 -17.83 -24.18 3.14
CA PHE A 255 -17.13 -23.71 1.95
C PHE A 255 -15.72 -23.22 2.32
N ALA A 256 -14.82 -23.13 1.32
CA ALA A 256 -13.47 -22.63 1.59
C ALA A 256 -13.48 -21.15 1.94
N THR A 257 -14.25 -20.37 1.17
CA THR A 257 -14.36 -18.91 1.28
C THR A 257 -15.59 -18.44 0.47
N GLY A 258 -15.85 -17.14 0.45
CA GLY A 258 -16.88 -16.53 -0.37
C GLY A 258 -16.64 -15.05 -0.60
N PHE A 259 -17.41 -14.46 -1.52
CA PHE A 259 -17.37 -13.02 -1.79
C PHE A 259 -18.77 -12.46 -2.12
N PRO A 260 -19.05 -11.18 -1.77
CA PRO A 260 -20.28 -10.50 -2.15
C PRO A 260 -20.30 -10.16 -3.65
N ASN A 261 -21.48 -10.23 -4.28
CA ASN A 261 -21.68 -9.76 -5.65
C ASN A 261 -22.10 -8.28 -5.74
N PHE A 262 -22.30 -7.63 -4.59
CA PHE A 262 -22.75 -6.24 -4.43
C PHE A 262 -24.15 -5.90 -4.97
N HIS A 263 -24.93 -6.91 -5.38
CA HIS A 263 -26.38 -6.79 -5.50
C HIS A 263 -27.02 -6.96 -4.12
N GLN A 264 -28.18 -6.33 -3.94
CA GLN A 264 -28.98 -6.42 -2.73
C GLN A 264 -30.46 -6.40 -3.10
N ALA A 265 -31.28 -7.11 -2.34
CA ALA A 265 -32.72 -7.16 -2.52
C ALA A 265 -33.43 -7.05 -1.17
N ASN A 266 -34.73 -6.80 -1.17
CA ASN A 266 -35.58 -6.89 0.02
C ASN A 266 -36.88 -7.59 -0.38
N HIS A 267 -37.05 -8.82 0.08
CA HIS A 267 -38.21 -9.67 -0.22
C HIS A 267 -39.28 -9.63 0.89
N GLY A 268 -39.29 -8.56 1.71
CA GLY A 268 -40.23 -8.37 2.83
C GLY A 268 -39.68 -8.80 4.19
N ASN A 269 -38.66 -9.67 4.21
CA ASN A 269 -38.02 -10.17 5.44
C ASN A 269 -36.74 -9.42 5.84
N GLY A 270 -36.47 -8.27 5.23
CA GLY A 270 -35.24 -7.49 5.40
C GLY A 270 -34.36 -7.49 4.15
N ILE A 271 -33.24 -6.77 4.22
CA ILE A 271 -32.28 -6.68 3.12
C ILE A 271 -31.44 -7.97 3.10
N VAL A 272 -31.29 -8.56 1.91
CA VAL A 272 -30.32 -9.63 1.61
C VAL A 272 -29.19 -9.09 0.74
N TYR A 273 -28.00 -9.67 0.89
CA TYR A 273 -26.90 -9.52 -0.07
C TYR A 273 -26.74 -10.82 -0.86
N GLY A 274 -26.53 -10.68 -2.16
CA GLY A 274 -26.12 -11.79 -3.01
C GLY A 274 -24.64 -12.12 -2.75
N ILE A 275 -24.37 -13.39 -2.47
CA ILE A 275 -23.02 -13.90 -2.19
C ILE A 275 -22.72 -15.14 -3.02
N TYR A 276 -21.44 -15.35 -3.31
CA TYR A 276 -20.92 -16.57 -3.92
C TYR A 276 -20.02 -17.30 -2.94
N LEU A 277 -20.22 -18.62 -2.83
CA LEU A 277 -19.58 -19.53 -1.90
C LEU A 277 -18.67 -20.48 -2.70
N LEU A 278 -17.36 -20.41 -2.50
CA LEU A 278 -16.38 -21.18 -3.29
C LEU A 278 -16.08 -22.54 -2.66
N LYS A 279 -16.16 -23.59 -3.48
CA LYS A 279 -15.96 -24.98 -3.05
C LYS A 279 -14.49 -25.26 -2.75
N ASN A 280 -14.23 -26.20 -1.83
CA ASN A 280 -12.88 -26.55 -1.37
C ASN A 280 -11.93 -27.04 -2.47
N ASN A 281 -12.45 -27.61 -3.56
CA ASN A 281 -11.66 -28.01 -4.71
C ASN A 281 -11.27 -26.84 -5.63
N ALA A 282 -11.99 -25.71 -5.60
CA ALA A 282 -11.83 -24.62 -6.57
C ALA A 282 -10.72 -23.61 -6.24
N VAL A 283 -10.29 -23.57 -4.97
CA VAL A 283 -9.40 -22.52 -4.45
C VAL A 283 -8.26 -23.06 -3.60
N GLU A 284 -7.30 -22.18 -3.32
CA GLU A 284 -6.35 -22.30 -2.23
C GLU A 284 -6.36 -21.00 -1.42
N ILE A 285 -6.14 -21.09 -0.11
CA ILE A 285 -6.16 -19.93 0.80
C ILE A 285 -4.77 -19.79 1.42
N ARG A 286 -4.17 -18.61 1.29
CA ARG A 286 -2.86 -18.29 1.88
C ARG A 286 -2.95 -17.05 2.78
N ALA A 287 -2.08 -17.02 3.78
CA ALA A 287 -1.69 -15.81 4.46
C ALA A 287 -0.42 -15.31 3.77
N VAL A 288 -0.50 -14.20 3.03
CA VAL A 288 0.64 -13.67 2.24
C VAL A 288 1.16 -12.41 2.93
N ASN A 289 2.48 -12.32 3.15
CA ASN A 289 3.09 -11.16 3.79
C ASN A 289 2.86 -9.90 2.94
N ILE A 290 2.54 -8.79 3.60
CA ILE A 290 2.25 -7.51 2.96
C ILE A 290 3.41 -7.03 2.06
N ALA A 291 4.67 -7.28 2.46
CA ALA A 291 5.86 -6.93 1.66
C ALA A 291 6.05 -7.80 0.41
N THR A 292 5.38 -8.95 0.32
CA THR A 292 5.35 -9.80 -0.90
C THR A 292 4.33 -9.29 -1.93
N LEU A 293 3.25 -8.68 -1.44
CA LEU A 293 2.19 -8.07 -2.26
C LEU A 293 2.58 -6.63 -2.68
N PHE A 294 3.13 -5.88 -1.74
CA PHE A 294 3.52 -4.48 -1.86
C PHE A 294 5.00 -4.35 -1.47
N PRO A 295 5.93 -4.74 -2.36
CA PRO A 295 7.35 -4.55 -2.09
C PRO A 295 7.64 -3.05 -1.96
N PRO A 296 8.40 -2.61 -0.95
CA PRO A 296 8.68 -1.19 -0.75
C PRO A 296 9.40 -0.63 -1.98
N GLN A 297 8.82 0.41 -2.59
CA GLN A 297 9.46 1.11 -3.70
C GLN A 297 10.48 2.10 -3.13
N ILE A 298 11.75 1.87 -3.49
CA ILE A 298 12.89 2.69 -3.09
C ILE A 298 13.35 3.43 -4.35
N ASP A 299 12.89 4.67 -4.51
CA ASP A 299 13.35 5.54 -5.59
C ASP A 299 14.64 6.23 -5.11
N ILE A 300 15.76 5.94 -5.78
CA ILE A 300 17.07 6.57 -5.51
C ILE A 300 17.33 7.60 -6.60
N ASP A 301 17.05 8.87 -6.28
CA ASP A 301 17.39 10.01 -7.14
C ASP A 301 18.84 10.41 -6.87
N VAL A 302 19.75 10.03 -7.78
CA VAL A 302 21.12 10.57 -7.80
C VAL A 302 21.08 11.97 -8.39
N ILE A 303 21.19 12.98 -7.52
CA ILE A 303 21.22 14.38 -7.95
C ILE A 303 22.64 14.76 -8.35
N ASP A 304 23.00 14.48 -9.61
CA ASP A 304 24.16 15.10 -10.26
C ASP A 304 23.86 16.57 -10.58
N ARG A 305 23.79 17.40 -9.53
CA ARG A 305 23.96 18.84 -9.64
C ARG A 305 25.41 19.17 -9.26
N PRO A 306 26.24 19.70 -10.19
CA PRO A 306 27.54 20.21 -9.79
C PRO A 306 27.33 21.30 -8.73
N ILE A 307 28.11 21.23 -7.65
CA ILE A 307 28.10 22.27 -6.62
C ILE A 307 28.62 23.55 -7.27
N VAL A 308 27.70 24.46 -7.60
CA VAL A 308 28.05 25.83 -7.99
C VAL A 308 28.51 26.53 -6.74
N ILE A 309 29.80 26.40 -6.42
CA ILE A 309 30.45 27.22 -5.41
C ILE A 309 30.29 28.67 -5.89
N PRO A 310 29.58 29.55 -5.15
CA PRO A 310 29.49 30.95 -5.53
C PRO A 310 30.92 31.52 -5.59
N PRO A 311 31.26 32.33 -6.62
CA PRO A 311 32.59 32.91 -6.72
C PRO A 311 32.91 33.65 -5.42
N ALA A 312 34.09 33.40 -4.87
CA ALA A 312 34.48 33.92 -3.56
C ALA A 312 34.25 35.43 -3.52
N VAL A 313 33.39 35.89 -2.60
CA VAL A 313 33.12 37.31 -2.42
C VAL A 313 34.45 37.99 -2.14
N PRO A 314 34.89 38.95 -2.98
CA PRO A 314 36.15 39.64 -2.74
C PRO A 314 36.06 40.32 -1.38
N TRP A 315 37.01 40.03 -0.50
CA TRP A 315 37.14 40.71 0.79
C TRP A 315 37.49 42.17 0.52
N SER A 316 36.46 43.01 0.40
CA SER A 316 36.61 44.46 0.29
C SER A 316 37.35 44.94 1.53
N HIS A 317 38.62 45.27 1.36
CA HIS A 317 39.42 45.87 2.41
C HIS A 317 38.81 47.24 2.72
N ASN A 318 37.98 47.30 3.75
CA ASN A 318 37.53 48.56 4.33
C ASN A 318 38.76 49.24 4.95
N THR A 319 39.45 50.04 4.16
CA THR A 319 40.45 50.99 4.65
C THR A 319 39.76 51.98 5.56
N ILE A 320 39.87 51.75 6.87
CA ILE A 320 39.54 52.74 7.89
C ILE A 320 40.42 53.96 7.62
N LYS A 321 39.80 55.08 7.23
CA LYS A 321 40.51 56.36 7.17
C LYS A 321 40.71 56.87 8.60
N PRO A 322 41.93 57.21 9.02
CA PRO A 322 42.14 57.89 10.29
C PRO A 322 41.59 59.32 10.23
N TRP A 323 41.12 59.79 11.39
CA TRP A 323 40.93 61.21 11.69
C TRP A 323 42.18 61.74 12.39
#